data_AF-A0A3E2N9D5-F1
#
_entry.id   AF-A0A3E2N9D5-F1
#
_cell.length_a   1.000
_cell.length_b   1.000
_cell.length_c   1.000
_cell.angle_alpha   90.00
_cell.angle_beta   90.00
_cell.angle_gamma   90.00
#
_symmetry.space_group_name_H-M   'P 1'
#
loop_
_entity.id
_entity.type
_entity.pdbx_description
1 polymer ?
#
loop_
_entity_poly.entity_id
_entity_poly.type
_entity_poly.pdbx_seq_one_letter_code
_entity_poly.pdbx_strand_id
1 'polypeptide(L)'
;MNQHPCSFYPFLRAVQGNWRNALFIQCRCATCPCEVSQSCQGYLLAADAEGKPLLASVSEISRLTGETVDATECRGILERQAFEAAYCQYVEWHTESSRECALMQLCNVFCCQNDLSNSL
;
A
#
# COMPACT_ATOMS: atom_id res chain seq x y z
N MET A 1 27.31 -1.81 -3.95
CA MET A 1 25.97 -2.03 -4.53
C MET A 1 24.99 -2.10 -3.37
N ASN A 2 24.35 -0.99 -3.01
CA ASN A 2 23.31 -0.96 -1.98
C ASN A 2 22.03 -1.51 -2.60
N GLN A 3 21.86 -2.83 -2.54
CA GLN A 3 20.59 -3.45 -2.93
C GLN A 3 19.63 -3.27 -1.76
N HIS A 4 18.91 -2.15 -1.74
CA HIS A 4 17.67 -2.09 -0.98
C HIS A 4 16.69 -3.05 -1.70
N PRO A 5 16.25 -4.14 -1.05
CA PRO A 5 15.35 -5.09 -1.69
C PRO A 5 14.05 -4.35 -2.04
N CYS A 6 13.78 -4.20 -3.34
CA CYS A 6 12.55 -3.62 -3.83
C CYS A 6 11.39 -4.54 -3.43
N SER A 7 10.69 -4.19 -2.36
CA SER A 7 9.61 -4.96 -1.75
C SER A 7 8.29 -4.88 -2.54
N PHE A 8 8.33 -4.31 -3.74
CA PHE A 8 7.28 -4.37 -4.76
C PHE A 8 7.13 -5.76 -5.38
N TYR A 9 8.21 -6.52 -5.51
CA TYR A 9 8.18 -7.86 -6.13
C TYR A 9 7.29 -8.88 -5.38
N PRO A 10 7.32 -8.98 -4.04
CA PRO A 10 6.37 -9.80 -3.29
C PRO A 10 4.91 -9.51 -3.61
N PHE A 11 4.53 -8.23 -3.69
CA PHE A 11 3.16 -7.84 -4.08
C PHE A 11 2.84 -8.32 -5.50
N LEU A 12 3.70 -8.03 -6.48
CA LEU A 12 3.51 -8.47 -7.86
C LEU A 12 3.37 -9.99 -7.97
N ARG A 13 4.18 -10.75 -7.22
CA ARG A 13 4.07 -12.21 -7.17
C ARG A 13 2.69 -12.62 -6.65
N ALA A 14 2.22 -12.04 -5.55
CA ALA A 14 0.95 -12.39 -4.93
C ALA A 14 -0.25 -12.12 -5.86
N VAL A 15 -0.18 -11.06 -6.69
CA VAL A 15 -1.22 -10.73 -7.69
C VAL A 15 -0.97 -11.38 -9.05
N GLN A 16 0.04 -12.25 -9.18
CA GLN A 16 0.43 -12.93 -10.43
C GLN A 16 0.74 -11.96 -11.58
N GLY A 17 1.39 -10.85 -11.25
CA GLY A 17 1.76 -9.80 -12.20
C GLY A 17 0.61 -8.92 -12.69
N ASN A 18 -0.63 -9.18 -12.25
CA ASN A 18 -1.80 -8.39 -12.63
C ASN A 18 -2.44 -7.76 -11.39
N TRP A 19 -2.26 -6.46 -11.21
CA TRP A 19 -2.78 -5.70 -10.07
C TRP A 19 -4.31 -5.82 -9.90
N ARG A 20 -5.06 -6.12 -10.97
CA ARG A 20 -6.52 -6.36 -10.94
C ARG A 20 -6.89 -7.58 -10.07
N ASN A 21 -5.93 -8.46 -9.76
CA ASN A 21 -6.14 -9.57 -8.82
C ASN A 21 -6.12 -9.15 -7.34
N ALA A 22 -5.79 -7.90 -7.02
CA ALA A 22 -5.80 -7.37 -5.66
C ALA A 22 -7.21 -6.99 -5.19
N LEU A 23 -7.35 -6.79 -3.88
CA LEU A 23 -8.45 -6.03 -3.29
C LEU A 23 -8.07 -4.55 -3.25
N PHE A 24 -8.98 -3.67 -3.65
CA PHE A 24 -8.80 -2.23 -3.53
C PHE A 24 -9.22 -1.77 -2.13
N ILE A 25 -8.31 -1.22 -1.34
CA ILE A 25 -8.64 -0.59 -0.07
C ILE A 25 -8.97 0.88 -0.29
N GLN A 26 -10.24 1.22 -0.06
CA GLN A 26 -10.69 2.59 -0.09
C GLN A 26 -10.30 3.32 1.20
N CYS A 27 -9.39 4.29 1.07
CA CYS A 27 -8.93 5.13 2.17
C CYS A 27 -9.58 6.52 2.10
N ARG A 28 -10.61 6.75 2.92
CA ARG A 28 -11.26 8.07 3.07
C ARG A 28 -10.86 8.72 4.39
N CYS A 29 -9.57 8.99 4.57
CA CYS A 29 -9.08 9.64 5.79
C CYS A 29 -8.82 11.14 5.51
N ALA A 30 -9.52 12.02 6.24
CA ALA A 30 -9.34 13.48 6.22
C ALA A 30 -8.04 13.97 6.88
N THR A 31 -7.21 13.03 7.36
CA THR A 31 -5.91 13.29 8.01
C THR A 31 -4.90 12.25 7.54
N CYS A 32 -5.07 11.74 6.31
CA CYS A 32 -4.00 10.99 5.64
C CYS A 32 -2.90 12.02 5.33
N PRO A 33 -1.64 11.83 5.76
CA PRO A 33 -0.55 12.71 5.33
C PRO A 33 -0.37 12.74 3.80
N CYS A 34 -0.95 11.74 3.13
CA CYS A 34 -1.29 11.65 1.71
C CYS A 34 -2.00 12.92 1.17
N GLU A 35 -2.66 13.72 1.99
CA GLU A 35 -3.28 15.00 1.60
C GLU A 35 -2.28 16.11 1.32
N VAL A 36 -1.07 16.06 1.90
CA VAL A 36 0.01 17.01 1.60
C VAL A 36 0.53 16.80 0.17
N SER A 37 0.21 15.66 -0.44
CA SER A 37 0.48 15.35 -1.85
C SER A 37 -0.75 14.72 -2.50
N GLN A 38 -1.77 15.55 -2.79
CA GLN A 38 -2.93 15.21 -3.62
C GLN A 38 -3.67 13.93 -3.19
N SER A 39 -4.70 14.07 -2.33
CA SER A 39 -5.78 13.09 -2.06
C SER A 39 -5.38 11.60 -2.11
N CYS A 40 -5.29 10.93 -0.95
CA CYS A 40 -5.05 9.48 -0.88
C CYS A 40 -5.88 8.70 -1.91
N GLN A 41 -5.22 8.14 -2.93
CA GLN A 41 -5.89 7.39 -4.00
C GLN A 41 -6.26 5.96 -3.59
N GLY A 42 -5.95 5.56 -2.36
CA GLY A 42 -6.17 4.21 -1.85
C GLY A 42 -4.93 3.31 -1.99
N TYR A 43 -5.12 2.05 -1.61
CA TYR A 43 -4.08 1.02 -1.61
C TYR A 43 -4.61 -0.24 -2.26
N LEU A 44 -3.74 -1.02 -2.88
CA LEU A 44 -4.04 -2.39 -3.28
C LEU A 44 -3.54 -3.35 -2.21
N LEU A 45 -4.35 -4.36 -1.91
CA LEU A 45 -4.08 -5.41 -0.95
C LEU A 45 -3.99 -6.76 -1.65
N ALA A 46 -2.90 -7.45 -1.38
CA ALA A 46 -2.77 -8.88 -1.57
C ALA A 46 -2.37 -9.53 -0.24
N ALA A 47 -2.32 -10.85 -0.20
CA ALA A 47 -1.74 -11.60 0.91
C ALA A 47 -0.65 -12.53 0.40
N ASP A 48 0.39 -12.76 1.20
CA ASP A 48 1.37 -13.82 0.93
C ASP A 48 0.83 -15.22 1.33
N ALA A 49 1.70 -16.23 1.25
CA ALA A 49 1.31 -17.62 1.53
C ALA A 49 0.92 -17.85 3.00
N GLU A 50 1.39 -16.97 3.89
CA GLU A 50 1.13 -16.97 5.33
C GLU A 50 -0.07 -16.09 5.71
N GLY A 51 -0.70 -15.42 4.74
CA GLY A 51 -1.83 -14.53 4.97
C GLY A 51 -1.43 -13.13 5.46
N LYS A 52 -0.15 -12.77 5.39
CA LYS A 52 0.33 -11.43 5.75
C LYS A 52 -0.13 -10.41 4.70
N PRO A 53 -0.62 -9.22 5.10
CA PRO A 53 -1.06 -8.24 4.13
C PRO A 53 0.14 -7.61 3.41
N LEU A 54 0.07 -7.62 2.07
CA LEU A 54 1.00 -6.93 1.18
C LEU A 54 0.27 -5.72 0.59
N LEU A 55 0.76 -4.52 0.89
CA LEU A 55 0.17 -3.27 0.44
C LEU A 55 1.01 -2.62 -0.65
N ALA A 56 0.35 -2.09 -1.68
CA ALA A 56 0.94 -1.20 -2.65
C ALA A 56 0.07 0.06 -2.77
N SER A 57 0.68 1.25 -2.83
CA SER A 57 -0.10 2.46 -3.08
C SER A 57 -0.61 2.48 -4.52
N VAL A 58 -1.82 2.99 -4.72
CA VAL A 58 -2.40 3.17 -6.06
C VAL A 58 -1.53 4.11 -6.91
N SER A 59 -0.93 5.13 -6.29
CA SER A 59 -0.04 6.07 -6.98
C SER A 59 1.21 5.39 -7.52
N GLU A 60 1.85 4.51 -6.75
CA GLU A 60 3.04 3.79 -7.20
C GLU A 60 2.72 2.75 -8.27
N ILE A 61 1.60 2.02 -8.14
CA ILE A 61 1.14 1.09 -9.19
C ILE A 61 0.91 1.85 -10.49
N SER A 62 0.22 2.99 -10.44
CA SER A 62 -0.06 3.80 -11.62
C SER A 62 1.24 4.34 -12.24
N ARG A 63 2.18 4.79 -11.41
CA ARG A 63 3.50 5.28 -11.84
C ARG A 63 4.34 4.19 -12.51
N LEU A 64 4.34 2.97 -11.97
CA LEU A 64 5.17 1.87 -12.45
C LEU A 64 4.59 1.18 -13.68
N THR A 65 3.26 1.09 -13.78
CA THR A 65 2.56 0.45 -14.91
C THR A 65 2.24 1.41 -16.05
N GLY A 66 2.13 2.71 -15.76
CA GLY A 66 1.60 3.71 -16.68
C GLY A 66 0.07 3.63 -16.86
N GLU A 67 -0.61 2.76 -16.11
CA GLU A 67 -2.07 2.61 -16.12
C GLU A 67 -2.70 3.49 -15.05
N THR A 68 -3.95 3.92 -15.27
CA THR A 68 -4.79 4.46 -14.18
C THR A 68 -5.49 3.30 -13.50
N VAL A 69 -5.30 3.15 -12.20
CA VAL A 69 -5.98 2.11 -11.42
C VAL A 69 -7.43 2.50 -11.16
N ASP A 70 -8.37 1.72 -11.71
CA ASP A 70 -9.79 1.78 -11.37
C ASP A 70 -10.12 0.71 -10.32
N ALA A 71 -10.72 1.13 -9.20
CA ALA A 71 -11.13 0.25 -8.12
C ALA A 71 -12.12 -0.84 -8.56
N THR A 72 -12.93 -0.58 -9.59
CA THR A 72 -13.92 -1.53 -10.11
C THR A 72 -13.30 -2.68 -10.92
N GLU A 73 -12.04 -2.53 -11.35
CA GLU A 73 -11.30 -3.58 -12.03
C GLU A 73 -10.61 -4.55 -11.06
N CYS A 74 -10.57 -4.21 -9.77
CA CYS A 74 -10.01 -5.07 -8.73
C CYS A 74 -10.98 -6.22 -8.37
N ARG A 75 -10.47 -7.27 -7.71
CA ARG A 75 -11.31 -8.42 -7.29
C ARG A 75 -12.37 -8.08 -6.25
N GLY A 76 -12.22 -6.95 -5.59
CA GLY A 76 -13.17 -6.44 -4.64
C GLY A 76 -12.70 -5.11 -4.09
N ILE A 77 -13.63 -4.40 -3.47
CA ILE A 77 -13.37 -3.14 -2.79
C ILE A 77 -13.56 -3.41 -1.29
N LEU A 78 -12.58 -3.00 -0.50
CA LEU A 78 -12.56 -3.15 0.95
C LEU A 78 -12.48 -1.76 1.58
N GLU A 79 -13.37 -1.48 2.52
CA GLU A 79 -13.25 -0.26 3.32
C GLU A 79 -12.07 -0.37 4.28
N ARG A 80 -11.36 0.75 4.52
CA ARG A 80 -10.22 0.78 5.46
C ARG A 80 -10.55 0.19 6.83
N GLN A 81 -11.72 0.51 7.37
CA GLN A 81 -12.15 0.01 8.69
C GLN A 81 -12.32 -1.51 8.70
N ALA A 82 -12.77 -2.09 7.58
CA ALA A 82 -12.88 -3.54 7.44
C ALA A 82 -11.50 -4.20 7.36
N PHE A 83 -10.53 -3.58 6.66
CA PHE A 83 -9.13 -4.02 6.70
C PHE A 83 -8.57 -3.97 8.13
N GLU A 84 -8.71 -2.84 8.82
CA GLU A 84 -8.20 -2.66 10.19
C GLU A 84 -8.83 -3.64 11.18
N ALA A 85 -10.13 -3.94 11.03
CA ALA A 85 -10.79 -4.95 11.84
C ALA A 85 -10.28 -6.37 11.53
N ALA A 86 -10.12 -6.72 10.24
CA ALA A 86 -9.67 -8.04 9.82
C ALA A 86 -8.20 -8.31 10.18
N TYR A 87 -7.36 -7.28 10.14
CA TYR A 87 -5.92 -7.34 10.39
C TYR A 87 -5.51 -6.66 11.71
N CYS A 88 -6.43 -6.54 12.69
CA CYS A 88 -6.21 -5.73 13.89
C CYS A 88 -4.93 -6.08 14.66
N GLN A 89 -4.66 -7.37 14.87
CA GLN A 89 -3.43 -7.84 15.55
C GLN A 89 -2.18 -7.54 14.72
N TYR A 90 -2.28 -7.68 13.40
CA TYR A 90 -1.16 -7.38 12.51
C TYR A 90 -0.83 -5.89 12.53
N VAL A 91 -1.85 -5.02 12.46
CA VAL A 91 -1.71 -3.57 12.58
C VAL A 91 -1.09 -3.19 13.92
N GLU A 92 -1.58 -3.75 15.03
CA GLU A 92 -1.07 -3.48 16.38
C GLU A 92 0.43 -3.80 16.52
N TRP A 93 0.91 -4.88 15.91
CA TRP A 93 2.32 -5.28 16.01
C TRP A 93 3.25 -4.59 15.02
N HIS A 94 2.72 -3.98 13.96
CA HIS A 94 3.52 -3.46 12.84
C HIS A 94 3.31 -1.97 12.57
N THR A 95 2.61 -1.26 13.44
CA THR A 95 2.45 0.21 13.38
C THR A 95 2.88 0.83 14.71
N GLU A 96 3.47 2.03 14.64
CA GLU A 96 4.02 2.71 15.82
C GLU A 96 3.06 3.77 16.36
N SER A 97 2.30 4.41 15.46
CA SER A 97 1.42 5.52 15.79
C SER A 97 -0.04 5.16 15.56
N SER A 98 -0.85 5.28 16.62
CA SER A 98 -2.31 5.18 16.52
C SER A 98 -2.96 6.43 15.90
N ARG A 99 -2.18 7.51 15.70
CA ARG A 99 -2.66 8.77 15.11
C ARG A 99 -2.44 8.85 13.60
N GLU A 100 -1.50 8.06 13.09
CA GLU A 100 -1.18 8.02 11.65
C GLU A 100 -1.98 6.92 10.95
N CYS A 101 -2.20 7.09 9.64
CA CYS A 101 -2.90 6.10 8.84
C CYS A 101 -2.15 4.75 8.86
N ALA A 102 -2.80 3.69 9.37
CA ALA A 102 -2.21 2.35 9.46
C ALA A 102 -1.77 1.82 8.09
N LEU A 103 -2.58 2.05 7.04
CA LEU A 103 -2.24 1.63 5.67
C LEU A 103 -0.94 2.28 5.17
N MET A 104 -0.70 3.55 5.53
CA MET A 104 0.51 4.25 5.15
C MET A 104 1.72 3.72 5.92
N GLN A 105 1.61 3.51 7.23
CA GLN A 105 2.70 2.93 8.03
C GLN A 105 3.08 1.54 7.53
N LEU A 106 2.07 0.70 7.26
CA LEU A 106 2.27 -0.63 6.70
C LEU A 106 2.81 -0.59 5.28
N CYS A 107 2.38 0.37 4.44
CA CYS A 107 2.88 0.54 3.07
C CYS A 107 4.27 1.18 3.01
N ASN A 108 4.69 1.97 4.01
CA ASN A 108 5.99 2.64 4.05
C ASN A 108 7.16 1.69 4.34
N VAL A 109 6.88 0.45 4.72
CA VAL A 109 7.86 -0.65 4.65
C VAL A 109 8.16 -1.02 3.18
N PHE A 110 7.34 -0.54 2.24
CA PHE A 110 7.34 -0.96 0.83
C PHE A 110 7.79 0.09 -0.20
N CYS A 111 8.07 1.32 0.22
CA CYS A 111 8.64 2.33 -0.67
C CYS A 111 10.18 2.25 -0.63
N CYS A 112 10.81 2.10 -1.79
CA CYS A 112 12.21 2.48 -1.93
C CYS A 112 12.32 3.94 -1.48
N GLN A 113 13.03 4.19 -0.37
CA GLN A 113 13.48 5.53 -0.05
C GLN A 113 14.34 5.99 -1.22
N ASN A 114 13.80 6.85 -2.07
CA ASN A 114 14.65 7.76 -2.80
C ASN A 114 15.19 8.72 -1.75
N ASP A 115 16.41 8.45 -1.29
CA ASP A 115 17.25 9.44 -0.65
C ASP A 115 17.42 10.61 -1.63
N LEU A 116 16.49 11.57 -1.59
CA LEU A 116 16.73 12.95 -1.98
C LEU A 116 17.12 13.71 -0.71
N SER A 117 18.29 13.39 -0.18
CA SER A 117 19.01 14.30 0.70
C SER A 117 20.51 14.15 0.52
N ASN A 118 21.15 15.26 0.13
CA ASN A 118 22.58 15.55 -0.04
C ASN A 118 23.19 15.14 -1.40
N SER A 119 23.70 16.05 -2.25
CA SER A 119 24.23 17.40 -1.99
C SER A 119 24.25 18.26 -3.26
N LEU A 120 23.98 19.56 -3.06
CA LEU A 120 24.64 20.68 -3.75
C LEU A 120 26.17 20.56 -3.70
#